data_AF-A0A9E2QA62-F1
#
_entry.id   AF-A0A9E2QA62-F1
#
_cell.length_a   1.000
_cell.length_b   1.000
_cell.length_c   1.000
_cell.angle_alpha   90.00
_cell.angle_beta   90.00
_cell.angle_gamma   90.00
#
_symmetry.space_group_name_H-M   'P 1'
#
loop_
_entity.id
_entity.type
_entity.pdbx_description
1 polymer ?
#
loop_
_entity_poly.entity_id
_entity_poly.type
_entity_poly.pdbx_seq_one_letter_code
_entity_poly.pdbx_strand_id
1 'polypeptide(L)'
;MRRDTISRTVDKPAGELSDKEVISMILEMIGRVAGTFIGYGKLLSGTIASLSPRVVADAINDNPDFVSEMIEQIDPAVIVGALDGNPQVLVDFLNEIDPASIAEAVNMSPDFMMKMIDALSPEVVAEIISDTPGFIMGLTRSLDPEVLAMVVNENPEFVARLTEKISPGVIADIANQNAALITDLLQRIDPKVIAAGVNSSSGWLVEVVNEIDPKVLAETLNAMSDWTSRLLREVDPAAIAGSLDEFTTFIEKVIDCMEPDTLITVINRLARNRVLQQISMEVAYSVPMRRKFLEGQVLMTGATRLDPSRKPSSKNARILPENI
;
A
#
# COMPACT_ATOMS: atom_id res chain seq x y z
N MET A 1 -47.04 50.81 73.31
CA MET A 1 -48.15 50.02 72.74
C MET A 1 -47.65 49.45 71.41
N ARG A 2 -47.17 48.20 71.43
CA ARG A 2 -46.66 47.48 70.26
C ARG A 2 -47.83 47.12 69.33
N ARG A 3 -47.67 47.28 68.02
CA ARG A 3 -48.50 46.61 67.02
C ARG A 3 -47.57 45.76 66.15
N ASP A 4 -47.67 44.46 66.37
CA ASP A 4 -47.05 43.43 65.57
C ASP A 4 -47.84 43.21 64.26
N THR A 5 -47.06 43.11 63.17
CA THR A 5 -47.17 42.19 62.02
C THR A 5 -48.36 41.25 61.94
N ILE A 6 -49.04 41.20 60.77
CA ILE A 6 -49.21 39.98 59.95
C ILE A 6 -49.27 40.40 58.47
N SER A 7 -48.15 40.27 57.75
CA SER A 7 -48.13 40.34 56.29
C SER A 7 -48.42 38.95 55.74
N ARG A 8 -49.53 38.81 55.00
CA ARG A 8 -49.89 37.58 54.27
C ARG A 8 -48.84 37.30 53.20
N THR A 9 -48.06 36.25 53.36
CA THR A 9 -47.34 35.60 52.26
C THR A 9 -48.36 34.85 51.42
N VAL A 10 -48.62 35.37 50.22
CA VAL A 10 -49.33 34.64 49.17
C VAL A 10 -48.38 33.55 48.68
N ASP A 11 -48.70 32.29 48.97
CA ASP A 11 -48.11 31.15 48.29
C ASP A 11 -48.35 31.31 46.78
N LYS A 12 -47.29 31.59 46.03
CA LYS A 12 -47.30 31.47 44.58
C LYS A 12 -47.24 29.97 44.25
N PRO A 13 -48.11 29.46 43.36
CA PRO A 13 -48.04 28.08 42.91
C PRO A 13 -46.68 27.84 42.23
N ALA A 14 -46.11 26.65 42.47
CA ALA A 14 -44.93 26.16 41.78
C ALA A 14 -45.15 26.32 40.26
N GLY A 15 -44.42 27.26 39.66
CA GLY A 15 -44.54 27.54 38.23
C GLY A 15 -44.15 26.31 37.44
N GLU A 16 -45.05 25.84 36.59
CA GLU A 16 -44.73 24.94 35.50
C GLU A 16 -43.59 25.58 34.70
N LEU A 17 -42.44 24.90 34.64
CA LEU A 17 -41.32 25.30 33.80
C LEU A 17 -41.83 25.46 32.37
N SER A 18 -41.64 26.63 31.78
CA SER A 18 -42.05 26.84 30.39
C SER A 18 -41.24 25.93 29.48
N ASP A 19 -41.84 25.45 28.38
CA ASP A 19 -41.17 24.57 27.42
C ASP A 19 -39.81 25.12 26.95
N LYS A 20 -39.65 26.45 26.92
CA LYS A 20 -38.39 27.13 26.58
C LYS A 20 -37.31 26.97 27.66
N GLU A 21 -37.67 26.99 28.93
CA GLU A 21 -36.74 26.75 30.04
C GLU A 21 -36.31 25.28 30.08
N VAL A 22 -37.24 24.35 29.81
CA VAL A 22 -36.93 22.92 29.68
C VAL A 22 -35.97 22.67 28.51
N ILE A 23 -36.22 23.26 27.34
CA ILE A 23 -35.33 23.14 26.18
C ILE A 23 -33.95 23.74 26.47
N SER A 24 -33.88 24.89 27.14
CA SER A 24 -32.61 25.53 27.52
C SER A 24 -31.80 24.67 28.49
N MET A 25 -32.46 24.04 29.47
CA MET A 25 -31.81 23.12 30.42
C MET A 25 -31.29 21.86 29.74
N ILE A 26 -32.04 21.30 28.78
CA ILE A 26 -31.61 20.14 27.99
C ILE A 26 -30.38 20.49 27.14
N LEU A 27 -30.38 21.65 26.47
CA LEU A 27 -29.24 22.10 25.66
C LEU A 27 -27.99 22.39 26.51
N GLU A 28 -28.14 22.97 27.70
CA GLU A 28 -27.04 23.18 28.64
C GLU A 28 -26.46 21.84 29.15
N MET A 29 -27.34 20.87 29.44
CA MET A 29 -26.93 19.54 29.89
C MET A 29 -26.20 18.77 28.77
N ILE A 30 -26.71 18.82 27.54
CA ILE A 30 -26.03 18.25 26.35
C ILE A 30 -24.69 18.95 26.13
N GLY A 31 -24.63 20.28 26.24
CA GLY A 31 -23.39 21.04 26.11
C GLY A 31 -22.34 20.68 27.17
N ARG A 32 -22.75 20.45 28.43
CA ARG A 32 -21.84 19.98 29.49
C ARG A 32 -21.37 18.55 29.25
N VAL A 33 -22.26 17.66 28.85
CA VAL A 33 -21.91 16.27 28.53
C VAL A 33 -20.94 16.24 27.35
N ALA A 34 -21.25 16.94 26.25
CA ALA A 34 -20.37 17.08 25.09
C ALA A 34 -19.01 17.72 25.45
N GLY A 35 -19.01 18.78 26.26
CA GLY A 35 -17.77 19.40 26.76
C GLY A 35 -16.94 18.46 27.64
N THR A 36 -17.57 17.56 28.39
CA THR A 36 -16.89 16.54 29.20
C THR A 36 -16.32 15.42 28.32
N PHE A 37 -17.06 14.97 27.30
CA PHE A 37 -16.56 14.01 26.30
C PHE A 37 -15.37 14.55 25.50
N ILE A 38 -15.42 15.81 25.07
CA ILE A 38 -14.28 16.49 24.43
C ILE A 38 -13.10 16.65 25.42
N GLY A 39 -13.40 16.85 26.70
CA GLY A 39 -12.41 16.89 27.78
C GLY A 39 -11.70 15.54 28.01
N TYR A 40 -12.42 14.42 27.95
CA TYR A 40 -11.84 13.08 28.07
C TYR A 40 -10.91 12.73 26.92
N GLY A 41 -11.23 13.12 25.68
CA GLY A 41 -10.33 12.93 24.54
C GLY A 41 -8.99 13.64 24.74
N LYS A 42 -9.01 14.87 25.26
CA LYS A 42 -7.78 15.63 25.58
C LYS A 42 -7.04 15.10 26.79
N LEU A 43 -7.75 14.60 27.82
CA LEU A 43 -7.14 13.99 29.00
C LEU A 43 -6.53 12.62 28.67
N LEU A 44 -7.19 11.80 27.85
CA LEU A 44 -6.65 10.53 27.36
C LEU A 44 -5.45 10.78 26.45
N SER A 45 -5.55 11.69 25.48
CA SER A 45 -4.42 12.09 24.64
C SER A 45 -3.25 12.63 25.47
N GLY A 46 -3.52 13.48 26.47
CA GLY A 46 -2.51 14.00 27.39
C GLY A 46 -1.90 12.93 28.32
N THR A 47 -2.70 11.94 28.74
CA THR A 47 -2.23 10.82 29.57
C THR A 47 -1.38 9.88 28.72
N ILE A 48 -1.83 9.51 27.52
CA ILE A 48 -1.08 8.67 26.56
C ILE A 48 0.23 9.37 26.18
N ALA A 49 0.21 10.67 25.90
CA ALA A 49 1.42 11.45 25.62
C ALA A 49 2.36 11.58 26.85
N SER A 50 1.87 11.31 28.07
CA SER A 50 2.68 11.28 29.28
C SER A 50 3.21 9.89 29.64
N LEU A 51 2.72 8.84 28.98
CA LEU A 51 3.25 7.49 29.13
C LEU A 51 4.55 7.38 28.32
N SER A 52 5.57 6.74 28.91
CA SER A 52 6.81 6.46 28.19
C SER A 52 6.51 5.45 27.07
N PRO A 53 6.82 5.75 25.79
CA PRO A 53 6.60 4.84 24.67
C PRO A 53 7.13 3.44 24.93
N ARG A 54 8.37 3.38 25.43
CA ARG A 54 9.02 2.13 25.83
C ARG A 54 8.27 1.32 26.89
N VAL A 55 7.68 1.95 27.91
CA VAL A 55 6.99 1.21 28.99
C VAL A 55 5.71 0.57 28.47
N VAL A 56 4.99 1.27 27.59
CA VAL A 56 3.79 0.73 26.94
C VAL A 56 4.18 -0.36 25.95
N ALA A 57 5.27 -0.17 25.21
CA ALA A 57 5.79 -1.16 24.29
C ALA A 57 6.25 -2.44 25.01
N ASP A 58 7.02 -2.32 26.10
CA ASP A 58 7.41 -3.46 26.95
C ASP A 58 6.16 -4.20 27.45
N ALA A 59 5.13 -3.48 27.90
CA ALA A 59 3.87 -4.09 28.31
C ALA A 59 3.13 -4.82 27.18
N ILE A 60 3.10 -4.26 25.96
CA ILE A 60 2.53 -4.93 24.78
C ILE A 60 3.34 -6.17 24.42
N ASN A 61 4.66 -6.05 24.35
CA ASN A 61 5.56 -7.13 23.93
C ASN A 61 5.53 -8.30 24.93
N ASP A 62 5.37 -8.02 26.23
CA ASP A 62 5.23 -9.04 27.28
C ASP A 62 3.83 -9.69 27.31
N ASN A 63 2.83 -9.11 26.62
CA ASN A 63 1.44 -9.58 26.60
C ASN A 63 0.90 -9.64 25.15
N PRO A 64 1.34 -10.60 24.34
CA PRO A 64 1.03 -10.63 22.90
C PRO A 64 -0.48 -10.65 22.59
N ASP A 65 -1.29 -11.29 23.43
CA ASP A 65 -2.75 -11.35 23.26
C ASP A 65 -3.46 -10.01 23.54
N PHE A 66 -2.80 -9.09 24.27
CA PHE A 66 -3.40 -7.83 24.72
C PHE A 66 -3.89 -6.97 23.55
N VAL A 67 -3.10 -6.89 22.47
CA VAL A 67 -3.47 -6.07 21.30
C VAL A 67 -4.69 -6.65 20.60
N SER A 68 -4.76 -7.99 20.47
CA SER A 68 -5.90 -8.69 19.88
C SER A 68 -7.17 -8.44 20.69
N GLU A 69 -7.12 -8.62 22.01
CA GLU A 69 -8.26 -8.34 22.90
C GLU A 69 -8.68 -6.86 22.85
N MET A 70 -7.70 -5.95 22.77
CA MET A 70 -7.96 -4.52 22.68
C MET A 70 -8.66 -4.15 21.36
N ILE A 71 -8.22 -4.72 20.24
CA ILE A 71 -8.81 -4.49 18.91
C ILE A 71 -10.28 -4.93 18.86
N GLU A 72 -10.66 -5.99 19.58
CA GLU A 72 -12.07 -6.41 19.70
C GLU A 72 -12.96 -5.39 20.44
N GLN A 73 -12.37 -4.55 21.30
CA GLN A 73 -13.10 -3.64 22.18
C GLN A 73 -13.03 -2.17 21.75
N ILE A 74 -12.10 -1.80 20.87
CA ILE A 74 -11.88 -0.41 20.44
C ILE A 74 -12.59 -0.15 19.10
N ASP A 75 -13.26 1.00 19.02
CA ASP A 75 -13.73 1.54 17.74
C ASP A 75 -12.54 2.15 16.97
N PRO A 76 -12.24 1.70 15.74
CA PRO A 76 -11.23 2.27 14.85
C PRO A 76 -11.23 3.80 14.77
N ALA A 77 -12.41 4.43 14.81
CA ALA A 77 -12.52 5.90 14.74
C ALA A 77 -11.85 6.61 15.93
N VAL A 78 -11.76 5.96 17.09
CA VAL A 78 -11.07 6.51 18.26
C VAL A 78 -9.56 6.54 18.03
N ILE A 79 -9.00 5.50 17.40
CA ILE A 79 -7.58 5.45 17.06
C ILE A 79 -7.27 6.50 15.99
N VAL A 80 -8.05 6.56 14.92
CA VAL A 80 -7.85 7.56 13.85
C VAL A 80 -7.87 8.99 14.40
N GLY A 81 -8.85 9.32 15.24
CA GLY A 81 -8.92 10.65 15.85
C GLY A 81 -7.71 10.97 16.75
N ALA A 82 -7.08 9.96 17.36
CA ALA A 82 -5.85 10.13 18.10
C ALA A 82 -4.64 10.33 17.16
N LEU A 83 -4.58 9.59 16.05
CA LEU A 83 -3.49 9.64 15.07
C LEU A 83 -3.45 10.94 14.30
N ASP A 84 -4.60 11.42 13.81
CA ASP A 84 -4.70 12.71 13.11
C ASP A 84 -4.26 13.89 14.00
N GLY A 85 -4.42 13.76 15.32
CA GLY A 85 -4.05 14.79 16.28
C GLY A 85 -2.58 14.77 16.71
N ASN A 86 -1.89 13.63 16.60
CA ASN A 86 -0.51 13.46 17.09
C ASN A 86 0.18 12.20 16.51
N PRO A 87 0.59 12.22 15.22
CA PRO A 87 1.21 11.07 14.57
C PRO A 87 2.56 10.68 15.20
N GLN A 88 3.31 11.65 15.74
CA GLN A 88 4.62 11.40 16.36
C GLN A 88 4.55 10.46 17.57
N VAL A 89 3.48 10.55 18.37
CA VAL A 89 3.31 9.64 19.51
C VAL A 89 3.19 8.19 19.05
N LEU A 90 2.50 7.93 17.93
CA LEU A 90 2.45 6.60 17.35
C LEU A 90 3.82 6.17 16.82
N VAL A 91 4.53 7.04 16.11
CA VAL A 91 5.88 6.76 15.62
C VAL A 91 6.80 6.32 16.77
N ASP A 92 6.76 7.03 17.90
CA ASP A 92 7.56 6.71 19.08
C ASP A 92 7.18 5.33 19.67
N PHE A 93 5.89 4.96 19.69
CA PHE A 93 5.45 3.63 20.14
C PHE A 93 5.87 2.53 19.16
N LEU A 94 5.66 2.71 17.86
CA LEU A 94 5.96 1.70 16.84
C LEU A 94 7.46 1.41 16.74
N ASN A 95 8.32 2.38 17.06
CA ASN A 95 9.76 2.16 17.13
C ASN A 95 10.19 1.28 18.33
N GLU A 96 9.32 1.06 19.32
CA GLU A 96 9.60 0.26 20.52
C GLU A 96 8.81 -1.07 20.55
N ILE A 97 7.68 -1.16 19.84
CA ILE A 97 6.81 -2.35 19.79
C ILE A 97 7.40 -3.42 18.85
N ASP A 98 7.31 -4.68 19.25
CA ASP A 98 7.58 -5.82 18.37
C ASP A 98 6.50 -5.90 17.26
N PRO A 99 6.89 -5.79 15.98
CA PRO A 99 5.93 -5.86 14.88
C PRO A 99 5.13 -7.16 14.82
N ALA A 100 5.65 -8.27 15.36
CA ALA A 100 4.94 -9.55 15.35
C ALA A 100 3.64 -9.51 16.16
N SER A 101 3.62 -8.83 17.31
CA SER A 101 2.43 -8.71 18.16
C SER A 101 1.31 -7.94 17.45
N ILE A 102 1.67 -6.89 16.70
CA ILE A 102 0.69 -6.15 15.89
C ILE A 102 0.21 -6.98 14.70
N ALA A 103 1.12 -7.68 14.02
CA ALA A 103 0.75 -8.53 12.88
C ALA A 103 -0.22 -9.65 13.29
N GLU A 104 -0.01 -10.27 14.45
CA GLU A 104 -0.90 -11.30 14.99
C GLU A 104 -2.32 -10.76 15.19
N ALA A 105 -2.44 -9.61 15.86
CA ALA A 105 -3.73 -8.98 16.11
C ALA A 105 -4.44 -8.56 14.81
N VAL A 106 -3.67 -8.05 13.84
CA VAL A 106 -4.16 -7.72 12.49
C VAL A 106 -4.66 -8.96 11.77
N ASN A 107 -3.90 -10.05 11.78
CA ASN A 107 -4.26 -11.29 11.09
C ASN A 107 -5.55 -11.90 11.66
N MET A 108 -5.77 -11.75 12.97
CA MET A 108 -7.00 -12.20 13.64
C MET A 108 -8.21 -11.27 13.44
N SER A 109 -7.96 -10.00 13.09
CA SER A 109 -9.02 -8.98 12.97
C SER A 109 -9.02 -8.22 11.64
N PRO A 110 -9.23 -8.89 10.49
CA PRO A 110 -9.22 -8.21 9.18
C PRO A 110 -10.28 -7.11 9.04
N ASP A 111 -11.46 -7.29 9.65
CA ASP A 111 -12.55 -6.29 9.64
C ASP A 111 -12.15 -5.00 10.36
N PHE A 112 -11.31 -5.10 11.39
CA PHE A 112 -10.80 -3.92 12.10
C PHE A 112 -9.85 -3.12 11.20
N MET A 113 -8.96 -3.81 10.47
CA MET A 113 -8.07 -3.17 9.50
C MET A 113 -8.85 -2.46 8.39
N MET A 114 -9.91 -3.09 7.88
CA MET A 114 -10.77 -2.46 6.86
C MET A 114 -11.35 -1.13 7.36
N LYS A 115 -11.92 -1.12 8.57
CA LYS A 115 -12.45 0.11 9.18
C LYS A 115 -11.37 1.16 9.46
N MET A 116 -10.16 0.74 9.83
CA MET A 116 -9.03 1.64 10.01
C MET A 116 -8.65 2.31 8.68
N ILE A 117 -8.61 1.57 7.59
CA ILE A 117 -8.29 2.11 6.25
C ILE A 117 -9.37 3.06 5.75
N ASP A 118 -10.64 2.76 6.00
CA ASP A 118 -11.76 3.67 5.67
C ASP A 118 -11.66 5.01 6.41
N ALA A 119 -11.06 5.01 7.60
CA ALA A 119 -10.98 6.19 8.45
C ALA A 119 -9.65 6.94 8.31
N LEU A 120 -8.54 6.27 8.01
CA LEU A 120 -7.22 6.86 7.89
C LEU A 120 -7.01 7.58 6.55
N SER A 121 -6.26 8.68 6.59
CA SER A 121 -5.77 9.32 5.37
C SER A 121 -4.50 8.60 4.84
N PRO A 122 -4.33 8.49 3.51
CA PRO A 122 -3.09 7.97 2.92
C PRO A 122 -1.84 8.75 3.36
N GLU A 123 -1.98 10.05 3.63
CA GLU A 123 -0.90 10.92 4.12
C GLU A 123 -0.37 10.47 5.47
N VAL A 124 -1.26 10.20 6.43
CA VAL A 124 -0.86 9.72 7.78
C VAL A 124 -0.18 8.36 7.68
N VAL A 125 -0.71 7.46 6.83
CA VAL A 125 -0.09 6.14 6.64
C VAL A 125 1.29 6.24 5.97
N ALA A 126 1.46 7.13 5.00
CA ALA A 126 2.76 7.37 4.37
C ALA A 126 3.80 7.95 5.34
N GLU A 127 3.38 8.87 6.22
CA GLU A 127 4.23 9.44 7.28
C GLU A 127 4.70 8.35 8.25
N ILE A 128 3.77 7.51 8.74
CA ILE A 128 4.10 6.37 9.60
C ILE A 128 5.09 5.42 8.90
N ILE A 129 4.86 5.10 7.63
CA ILE A 129 5.74 4.20 6.88
C ILE A 129 7.16 4.78 6.75
N SER A 130 7.25 6.08 6.45
CA SER A 130 8.52 6.79 6.33
C SER A 130 9.30 6.83 7.65
N ASP A 131 8.59 7.03 8.77
CA ASP A 131 9.23 7.29 10.07
C ASP A 131 9.42 6.04 10.92
N THR A 132 8.88 4.89 10.48
CA THR A 132 9.00 3.60 11.18
C THR A 132 9.45 2.44 10.26
N PRO A 133 10.49 2.61 9.41
CA PRO A 133 10.84 1.62 8.38
C PRO A 133 11.20 0.25 8.96
N GLY A 134 11.86 0.20 10.14
CA GLY A 134 12.18 -1.06 10.82
C GLY A 134 10.93 -1.81 11.29
N PHE A 135 9.95 -1.08 11.83
CA PHE A 135 8.67 -1.63 12.25
C PHE A 135 7.90 -2.17 11.03
N ILE A 136 7.75 -1.39 9.97
CA ILE A 136 7.05 -1.81 8.73
C ILE A 136 7.71 -3.05 8.13
N MET A 137 9.05 -3.11 8.13
CA MET A 137 9.78 -4.28 7.63
C MET A 137 9.47 -5.55 8.45
N GLY A 138 9.46 -5.43 9.79
CA GLY A 138 9.11 -6.55 10.66
C GLY A 138 7.64 -6.93 10.57
N LEU A 139 6.75 -5.94 10.48
CA LEU A 139 5.31 -6.14 10.35
C LEU A 139 5.01 -6.92 9.07
N THR A 140 5.59 -6.47 7.95
CA THR A 140 5.42 -7.10 6.64
C THR A 140 5.79 -8.58 6.69
N ARG A 141 6.86 -8.98 7.39
CA ARG A 141 7.27 -10.39 7.52
C ARG A 141 6.27 -11.28 8.25
N SER A 142 5.46 -10.69 9.12
CA SER A 142 4.56 -11.41 10.04
C SER A 142 3.09 -11.35 9.61
N LEU A 143 2.75 -10.50 8.64
CA LEU A 143 1.39 -10.38 8.12
C LEU A 143 1.02 -11.57 7.22
N ASP A 144 -0.24 -11.99 7.31
CA ASP A 144 -0.83 -12.99 6.44
C ASP A 144 -1.04 -12.40 5.03
N PRO A 145 -0.45 -13.00 3.97
CA PRO A 145 -0.67 -12.55 2.59
C PRO A 145 -2.14 -12.54 2.15
N GLU A 146 -3.00 -13.37 2.74
CA GLU A 146 -4.44 -13.39 2.44
C GLU A 146 -5.15 -12.16 3.01
N VAL A 147 -4.83 -11.79 4.25
CA VAL A 147 -5.37 -10.58 4.89
C VAL A 147 -4.91 -9.32 4.15
N LEU A 148 -3.61 -9.26 3.80
CA LEU A 148 -3.06 -8.16 3.00
C LEU A 148 -3.70 -8.07 1.62
N ALA A 149 -3.88 -9.21 0.92
CA ALA A 149 -4.49 -9.21 -0.40
C ALA A 149 -5.95 -8.75 -0.35
N MET A 150 -6.70 -9.19 0.65
CA MET A 150 -8.08 -8.74 0.87
C MET A 150 -8.13 -7.23 1.05
N VAL A 151 -7.30 -6.68 1.94
CA VAL A 151 -7.20 -5.24 2.18
C VAL A 151 -6.85 -4.48 0.90
N VAL A 152 -5.86 -4.93 0.13
CA VAL A 152 -5.48 -4.26 -1.12
C VAL A 152 -6.60 -4.32 -2.16
N ASN A 153 -7.24 -5.48 -2.31
CA ASN A 153 -8.30 -5.70 -3.30
C ASN A 153 -9.56 -4.88 -3.03
N GLU A 154 -9.93 -4.73 -1.75
CA GLU A 154 -11.13 -4.00 -1.35
C GLU A 154 -10.88 -2.47 -1.29
N ASN A 155 -9.62 -2.02 -1.29
CA ASN A 155 -9.26 -0.59 -1.15
C ASN A 155 -8.37 -0.05 -2.29
N PRO A 156 -8.70 -0.25 -3.57
CA PRO A 156 -7.82 0.12 -4.69
C PRO A 156 -7.53 1.62 -4.76
N GLU A 157 -8.50 2.47 -4.45
CA GLU A 157 -8.29 3.93 -4.47
C GLU A 157 -7.37 4.39 -3.35
N PHE A 158 -7.50 3.80 -2.16
CA PHE A 158 -6.61 4.09 -1.04
C PHE A 158 -5.17 3.68 -1.39
N VAL A 159 -4.98 2.48 -1.94
CA VAL A 159 -3.67 1.97 -2.37
C VAL A 159 -3.05 2.86 -3.43
N ALA A 160 -3.82 3.29 -4.43
CA ALA A 160 -3.33 4.20 -5.47
C ALA A 160 -2.86 5.54 -4.88
N ARG A 161 -3.66 6.16 -4.00
CA ARG A 161 -3.28 7.42 -3.32
C ARG A 161 -2.07 7.24 -2.41
N LEU A 162 -1.99 6.13 -1.68
CA LEU A 162 -0.87 5.83 -0.80
C LEU A 162 0.43 5.62 -1.59
N THR A 163 0.35 4.96 -2.74
CA THR A 163 1.50 4.75 -3.65
C THR A 163 2.14 6.07 -4.07
N GLU A 164 1.32 7.10 -4.34
CA GLU A 164 1.82 8.45 -4.69
C GLU A 164 2.52 9.18 -3.53
N LYS A 165 2.46 8.66 -2.31
CA LYS A 165 3.01 9.29 -1.09
C LYS A 165 4.20 8.54 -0.50
N ILE A 166 4.34 7.25 -0.75
CA ILE A 166 5.45 6.45 -0.21
C ILE A 166 6.70 6.64 -1.06
N SER A 167 7.88 6.70 -0.43
CA SER A 167 9.16 6.72 -1.13
C SER A 167 9.41 5.41 -1.89
N PRO A 168 9.85 5.46 -3.17
CA PRO A 168 10.22 4.27 -3.94
C PRO A 168 11.18 3.33 -3.22
N GLY A 169 12.21 3.88 -2.57
CA GLY A 169 13.22 3.07 -1.90
C GLY A 169 12.71 2.28 -0.70
N VAL A 170 11.70 2.80 0.01
CA VAL A 170 11.07 2.04 1.11
C VAL A 170 10.35 0.81 0.55
N ILE A 171 9.64 0.95 -0.56
CA ILE A 171 8.97 -0.18 -1.20
C ILE A 171 9.98 -1.17 -1.79
N ALA A 172 11.06 -0.69 -2.40
CA ALA A 172 12.11 -1.55 -2.92
C ALA A 172 12.80 -2.35 -1.80
N ASP A 173 13.12 -1.72 -0.66
CA ASP A 173 13.68 -2.40 0.51
C ASP A 173 12.73 -3.48 1.05
N ILE A 174 11.43 -3.17 1.15
CA ILE A 174 10.41 -4.13 1.57
C ILE A 174 10.38 -5.30 0.58
N ALA A 175 10.35 -5.03 -0.73
CA ALA A 175 10.31 -6.07 -1.75
C ALA A 175 11.55 -6.98 -1.70
N ASN A 176 12.74 -6.38 -1.59
CA ASN A 176 14.03 -7.09 -1.53
C ASN A 176 14.12 -8.02 -0.32
N GLN A 177 13.53 -7.62 0.80
CA GLN A 177 13.60 -8.38 2.05
C GLN A 177 12.42 -9.35 2.26
N ASN A 178 11.39 -9.28 1.42
CA ASN A 178 10.14 -10.02 1.58
C ASN A 178 9.66 -10.69 0.28
N ALA A 179 10.59 -11.08 -0.61
CA ALA A 179 10.29 -11.62 -1.94
C ALA A 179 9.25 -12.75 -1.95
N ALA A 180 9.33 -13.70 -1.00
CA ALA A 180 8.38 -14.80 -0.87
C ALA A 180 6.95 -14.30 -0.56
N LEU A 181 6.83 -13.41 0.43
CA LEU A 181 5.55 -12.82 0.81
C LEU A 181 4.98 -11.95 -0.31
N ILE A 182 5.80 -11.15 -0.99
CA ILE A 182 5.36 -10.35 -2.13
C ILE A 182 4.85 -11.25 -3.25
N THR A 183 5.53 -12.37 -3.50
CA THR A 183 5.09 -13.36 -4.50
C THR A 183 3.73 -13.95 -4.12
N ASP A 184 3.55 -14.37 -2.87
CA ASP A 184 2.28 -14.92 -2.37
C ASP A 184 1.14 -13.88 -2.39
N LEU A 185 1.46 -12.65 -2.04
CA LEU A 185 0.53 -11.52 -2.05
C LEU A 185 0.07 -11.19 -3.47
N LEU A 186 1.00 -11.06 -4.42
CA LEU A 186 0.67 -10.76 -5.81
C LEU A 186 -0.16 -11.87 -6.46
N GLN A 187 0.04 -13.14 -6.09
CA GLN A 187 -0.84 -14.23 -6.56
C GLN A 187 -2.32 -14.05 -6.13
N ARG A 188 -2.57 -13.29 -5.07
CA ARG A 188 -3.91 -13.06 -4.49
C ARG A 188 -4.50 -11.68 -4.83
N ILE A 189 -3.66 -10.70 -5.17
CA ILE A 189 -4.12 -9.36 -5.59
C ILE A 189 -4.70 -9.41 -7.02
N ASP A 190 -5.84 -8.74 -7.25
CA ASP A 190 -6.36 -8.50 -8.59
C ASP A 190 -5.39 -7.57 -9.35
N PRO A 191 -4.83 -8.01 -10.50
CA PRO A 191 -3.95 -7.19 -11.33
C PRO A 191 -4.49 -5.80 -11.68
N LYS A 192 -5.82 -5.61 -11.69
CA LYS A 192 -6.44 -4.29 -11.93
C LYS A 192 -6.08 -3.25 -10.88
N VAL A 193 -5.95 -3.67 -9.63
CA VAL A 193 -5.59 -2.79 -8.51
C VAL A 193 -4.18 -2.25 -8.71
N ILE A 194 -3.24 -3.14 -9.03
CA ILE A 194 -1.86 -2.75 -9.33
C ILE A 194 -1.79 -1.91 -10.60
N ALA A 195 -2.53 -2.27 -11.64
CA ALA A 195 -2.56 -1.51 -12.89
C ALA A 195 -3.03 -0.06 -12.67
N ALA A 196 -3.99 0.19 -11.78
CA ALA A 196 -4.43 1.54 -11.45
C ALA A 196 -3.29 2.39 -10.88
N GLY A 197 -2.53 1.84 -9.92
CA GLY A 197 -1.33 2.50 -9.38
C GLY A 197 -0.24 2.69 -10.43
N VAL A 198 -0.01 1.69 -11.30
CA VAL A 198 0.95 1.79 -12.41
C VAL A 198 0.60 2.92 -13.36
N ASN A 199 -0.68 3.04 -13.70
CA ASN A 199 -1.16 4.03 -14.66
C ASN A 199 -1.13 5.46 -14.08
N SER A 200 -1.23 5.61 -12.75
CA SER A 200 -1.12 6.93 -12.09
C SER A 200 0.32 7.33 -11.76
N SER A 201 1.22 6.35 -11.60
CA SER A 201 2.53 6.55 -10.96
C SER A 201 3.69 5.89 -11.72
N SER A 202 3.72 6.01 -13.05
CA SER A 202 4.73 5.33 -13.88
C SER A 202 6.18 5.72 -13.55
N GLY A 203 6.45 7.00 -13.25
CA GLY A 203 7.79 7.46 -12.84
C GLY A 203 8.24 6.89 -11.50
N TRP A 204 7.32 6.85 -10.51
CA TRP A 204 7.57 6.24 -9.21
C TRP A 204 7.92 4.75 -9.34
N LEU A 205 7.20 4.02 -10.20
CA LEU A 205 7.50 2.61 -10.45
C LEU A 205 8.87 2.39 -11.06
N VAL A 206 9.32 3.27 -11.94
CA VAL A 206 10.67 3.20 -12.52
C VAL A 206 11.72 3.31 -11.41
N GLU A 207 11.52 4.20 -10.44
CA GLU A 207 12.41 4.34 -9.28
C GLU A 207 12.41 3.06 -8.43
N VAL A 208 11.23 2.54 -8.06
CA VAL A 208 11.11 1.27 -7.29
C VAL A 208 11.84 0.14 -8.00
N VAL A 209 11.55 -0.01 -9.29
CA VAL A 209 12.09 -1.06 -10.14
C VAL A 209 13.62 -1.00 -10.24
N ASN A 210 14.20 0.22 -10.28
CA ASN A 210 15.64 0.41 -10.30
C ASN A 210 16.34 0.07 -8.98
N GLU A 211 15.61 0.08 -7.88
CA GLU A 211 16.11 -0.22 -6.53
C GLU A 211 15.88 -1.68 -6.10
N ILE A 212 15.01 -2.42 -6.79
CA ILE A 212 14.80 -3.85 -6.54
C ILE A 212 16.01 -4.67 -7.06
N ASP A 213 16.47 -5.65 -6.27
CA ASP A 213 17.47 -6.63 -6.67
C ASP A 213 16.94 -7.40 -7.91
N PRO A 214 17.67 -7.38 -9.04
CA PRO A 214 17.25 -8.07 -10.26
C PRO A 214 16.94 -9.56 -10.05
N LYS A 215 17.57 -10.23 -9.08
CA LYS A 215 17.29 -11.63 -8.75
C LYS A 215 15.95 -11.79 -8.07
N VAL A 216 15.65 -10.96 -7.06
CA VAL A 216 14.35 -10.97 -6.36
C VAL A 216 13.24 -10.82 -7.38
N LEU A 217 13.39 -9.84 -8.28
CA LEU A 217 12.38 -9.64 -9.30
C LEU A 217 12.29 -10.81 -10.29
N ALA A 218 13.42 -11.33 -10.78
CA ALA A 218 13.42 -12.45 -11.71
C ALA A 218 12.71 -13.67 -11.11
N GLU A 219 13.00 -14.01 -9.85
CA GLU A 219 12.35 -15.07 -9.08
C GLU A 219 10.84 -14.83 -8.96
N THR A 220 10.44 -13.62 -8.57
CA THR A 220 9.03 -13.23 -8.45
C THR A 220 8.31 -13.28 -9.80
N LEU A 221 8.91 -12.78 -10.88
CA LEU A 221 8.35 -12.86 -12.24
C LEU A 221 8.20 -14.30 -12.74
N ASN A 222 9.19 -15.16 -12.47
CA ASN A 222 9.13 -16.60 -12.78
C ASN A 222 7.92 -17.25 -12.10
N ALA A 223 7.67 -16.93 -10.83
CA ALA A 223 6.55 -17.46 -10.05
C ALA A 223 5.18 -16.91 -10.47
N MET A 224 5.12 -15.81 -11.24
CA MET A 224 3.89 -15.05 -11.48
C MET A 224 3.53 -14.86 -12.95
N SER A 225 4.06 -15.69 -13.86
CA SER A 225 3.90 -15.49 -15.31
C SER A 225 2.44 -15.23 -15.76
N ASP A 226 1.46 -15.95 -15.21
CA ASP A 226 0.04 -15.77 -15.49
C ASP A 226 -0.54 -14.48 -14.93
N TRP A 227 -0.17 -14.12 -13.70
CA TRP A 227 -0.57 -12.86 -13.07
C TRP A 227 0.00 -11.66 -13.84
N THR A 228 1.29 -11.67 -14.17
CA THR A 228 1.96 -10.64 -14.97
C THR A 228 1.27 -10.44 -16.32
N SER A 229 0.75 -11.52 -16.91
CA SER A 229 0.03 -11.45 -18.18
C SER A 229 -1.33 -10.78 -18.08
N ARG A 230 -2.00 -10.93 -16.94
CA ARG A 230 -3.24 -10.21 -16.66
C ARG A 230 -2.93 -8.74 -16.38
N LEU A 231 -1.92 -8.44 -15.58
CA LEU A 231 -1.47 -7.07 -15.31
C LEU A 231 -1.19 -6.30 -16.61
N LEU A 232 -0.40 -6.89 -17.51
CA LEU A 232 -0.03 -6.26 -18.78
C LEU A 232 -1.23 -5.97 -19.70
N ARG A 233 -2.40 -6.55 -19.48
CA ARG A 233 -3.63 -6.21 -20.22
C ARG A 233 -4.35 -4.99 -19.66
N GLU A 234 -4.11 -4.67 -18.39
CA GLU A 234 -4.77 -3.59 -17.65
C GLU A 234 -3.90 -2.32 -17.62
N VAL A 235 -2.59 -2.44 -17.78
CA VAL A 235 -1.65 -1.29 -17.85
C VAL A 235 -1.81 -0.52 -19.16
N ASP A 236 -1.84 0.81 -19.07
CA ASP A 236 -1.91 1.73 -20.20
C ASP A 236 -0.62 1.65 -21.04
N PRO A 237 -0.71 1.43 -22.37
CA PRO A 237 0.43 1.55 -23.28
C PRO A 237 1.31 2.79 -23.05
N ALA A 238 0.71 3.93 -22.70
CA ALA A 238 1.42 5.19 -22.47
C ALA A 238 2.30 5.15 -21.23
N ALA A 239 1.87 4.46 -20.16
CA ALA A 239 2.66 4.28 -18.95
C ALA A 239 3.93 3.44 -19.23
N ILE A 240 3.80 2.42 -20.10
CA ILE A 240 4.93 1.61 -20.57
C ILE A 240 5.82 2.45 -21.48
N ALA A 241 5.25 3.18 -22.44
CA ALA A 241 6.02 3.96 -23.41
C ALA A 241 6.87 5.06 -22.74
N GLY A 242 6.33 5.71 -21.71
CA GLY A 242 7.03 6.77 -20.96
C GLY A 242 8.18 6.27 -20.08
N SER A 243 8.35 4.96 -19.94
CA SER A 243 9.39 4.33 -19.11
C SER A 243 10.33 3.42 -19.91
N LEU A 244 10.25 3.43 -21.24
CA LEU A 244 10.94 2.46 -22.10
C LEU A 244 12.47 2.49 -22.00
N ASP A 245 13.07 3.68 -21.85
CA ASP A 245 14.53 3.83 -21.83
C ASP A 245 15.11 3.25 -20.53
N GLU A 246 14.48 3.55 -19.40
CA GLU A 246 14.82 3.01 -18.08
C GLU A 246 14.49 1.52 -17.97
N PHE A 247 13.33 1.12 -18.51
CA PHE A 247 12.90 -0.27 -18.59
C PHE A 247 13.88 -1.13 -19.37
N THR A 248 14.50 -0.60 -20.44
CA THR A 248 15.50 -1.35 -21.23
C THR A 248 16.72 -1.73 -20.40
N THR A 249 17.31 -0.76 -19.70
CA THR A 249 18.50 -0.98 -18.83
C THR A 249 18.20 -1.99 -17.73
N PHE A 250 16.99 -1.91 -17.18
CA PHE A 250 16.55 -2.83 -16.15
C PHE A 250 16.29 -4.24 -16.69
N ILE A 251 15.62 -4.37 -17.83
CA ILE A 251 15.32 -5.66 -18.46
C ILE A 251 16.61 -6.40 -18.80
N GLU A 252 17.69 -5.71 -19.20
CA GLU A 252 19.00 -6.36 -19.37
C GLU A 252 19.46 -7.08 -18.09
N LYS A 253 19.38 -6.42 -16.94
CA LYS A 253 19.78 -7.02 -15.64
C LYS A 253 18.87 -8.18 -15.23
N VAL A 254 17.57 -8.06 -15.51
CA VAL A 254 16.57 -9.09 -15.15
C VAL A 254 16.71 -10.31 -16.06
N ILE A 255 16.91 -10.10 -17.37
CA ILE A 255 17.14 -11.19 -18.34
C ILE A 255 18.32 -12.06 -17.93
N ASP A 256 19.42 -11.46 -17.46
CA ASP A 256 20.59 -12.19 -16.98
C ASP A 256 20.30 -13.10 -15.78
N CYS A 257 19.21 -12.86 -15.05
CA CYS A 257 18.77 -13.61 -13.88
C CYS A 257 17.56 -14.52 -14.13
N MET A 258 16.90 -14.43 -15.29
CA MET A 258 15.67 -15.17 -15.58
C MET A 258 15.94 -16.54 -16.22
N GLU A 259 15.05 -17.50 -15.95
CA GLU A 259 15.10 -18.79 -16.62
C GLU A 259 14.71 -18.66 -18.11
N PRO A 260 15.38 -19.38 -19.03
CA PRO A 260 15.10 -19.29 -20.47
C PRO A 260 13.63 -19.53 -20.84
N ASP A 261 12.96 -20.47 -20.17
CA ASP A 261 11.56 -20.81 -20.45
C ASP A 261 10.60 -19.70 -20.02
N THR A 262 10.88 -19.02 -18.90
CA THR A 262 10.12 -17.84 -18.48
C THR A 262 10.33 -16.69 -19.46
N LEU A 263 11.57 -16.44 -19.90
CA LEU A 263 11.86 -15.41 -20.89
C LEU A 263 11.08 -15.63 -22.18
N ILE A 264 11.11 -16.85 -22.72
CA ILE A 264 10.35 -17.23 -23.91
C ILE A 264 8.86 -17.01 -23.67
N THR A 265 8.35 -17.38 -22.49
CA THR A 265 6.94 -17.22 -22.12
C THR A 265 6.54 -15.75 -22.05
N VAL A 266 7.29 -14.91 -21.36
CA VAL A 266 7.06 -13.46 -21.22
C VAL A 266 7.13 -12.79 -22.58
N ILE A 267 8.18 -13.02 -23.37
CA ILE A 267 8.36 -12.45 -24.71
C ILE A 267 7.19 -12.85 -25.64
N ASN A 268 6.83 -14.13 -25.67
CA ASN A 268 5.70 -14.60 -26.48
C ASN A 268 4.36 -14.02 -26.04
N ARG A 269 4.21 -13.66 -24.76
CA ARG A 269 3.00 -13.04 -24.22
C ARG A 269 2.98 -11.53 -24.51
N LEU A 270 4.11 -10.84 -24.38
CA LEU A 270 4.30 -9.43 -24.79
C LEU A 270 4.00 -9.26 -26.29
N ALA A 271 4.58 -10.11 -27.15
CA ALA A 271 4.34 -10.07 -28.59
C ALA A 271 2.87 -10.30 -28.98
N ARG A 272 2.10 -11.01 -28.13
CA ARG A 272 0.66 -11.23 -28.31
C ARG A 272 -0.20 -10.16 -27.64
N ASN A 273 0.38 -9.26 -26.85
CA ASN A 273 -0.35 -8.18 -26.22
C ASN A 273 -0.70 -7.11 -27.24
N ARG A 274 -2.01 -6.81 -27.35
CA ARG A 274 -2.54 -5.80 -28.29
C ARG A 274 -2.07 -4.38 -27.95
N VAL A 275 -1.65 -4.13 -26.71
CA VAL A 275 -1.12 -2.85 -26.23
C VAL A 275 0.18 -2.47 -26.94
N LEU A 276 1.06 -3.44 -27.24
CA LEU A 276 2.31 -3.20 -27.97
C LEU A 276 2.10 -3.10 -29.49
N GLN A 277 0.85 -3.05 -29.98
CA GLN A 277 0.57 -2.90 -31.41
C GLN A 277 1.12 -1.59 -32.02
N GLN A 278 1.51 -0.63 -31.18
CA GLN A 278 2.06 0.65 -31.58
C GLN A 278 3.55 0.82 -31.25
N ILE A 279 4.15 -0.15 -30.56
CA ILE A 279 5.55 -0.09 -30.13
C ILE A 279 6.37 -1.00 -31.05
N SER A 280 7.44 -0.45 -31.60
CA SER A 280 8.45 -1.22 -32.33
C SER A 280 9.61 -1.45 -31.40
N MET A 281 9.79 -2.69 -30.94
CA MET A 281 10.90 -3.07 -30.08
C MET A 281 11.92 -3.85 -30.91
N GLU A 282 13.15 -3.37 -30.97
CA GLU A 282 14.25 -4.11 -31.58
C GLU A 282 15.03 -4.84 -30.49
N VAL A 283 14.91 -6.17 -30.46
CA VAL A 283 15.58 -7.01 -29.47
C VAL A 283 16.73 -7.73 -30.15
N ALA A 284 17.97 -7.37 -29.81
CA ALA A 284 19.14 -8.15 -30.15
C ALA A 284 19.28 -9.31 -29.14
N TYR A 285 19.53 -10.52 -29.62
CA TYR A 285 19.74 -11.70 -28.78
C TYR A 285 20.96 -12.49 -29.26
N SER A 286 21.59 -13.20 -28.32
CA SER A 286 22.74 -14.07 -28.57
C SER A 286 22.50 -15.42 -27.91
N VAL A 287 22.34 -16.48 -28.72
CA VAL A 287 22.13 -17.85 -28.21
C VAL A 287 23.47 -18.60 -28.24
N PRO A 288 23.99 -19.08 -27.10
CA PRO A 288 25.18 -19.91 -27.09
C PRO A 288 24.89 -21.27 -27.75
N MET A 289 25.59 -21.56 -28.85
CA MET A 289 25.62 -22.87 -29.50
C MET A 289 26.95 -23.56 -29.20
N ARG A 290 27.02 -24.89 -29.37
CA ARG A 290 28.19 -25.75 -29.04
C ARG A 290 29.57 -25.24 -29.52
N ARG A 291 29.65 -24.32 -30.49
CA ARG A 291 30.92 -23.74 -30.98
C ARG A 291 30.87 -22.26 -31.37
N LYS A 292 29.72 -21.57 -31.28
CA LYS A 292 29.51 -20.20 -31.77
C LYS A 292 28.34 -19.56 -31.00
N PHE A 293 28.25 -18.23 -30.98
CA PHE A 293 27.02 -17.54 -30.61
C PHE A 293 26.16 -17.32 -31.85
N LEU A 294 24.86 -17.62 -31.76
CA LEU A 294 23.89 -17.25 -32.77
C LEU A 294 23.33 -15.87 -32.39
N GLU A 295 23.83 -14.83 -33.04
CA GLU A 295 23.31 -13.48 -32.89
C GLU A 295 22.12 -13.27 -33.83
N GLY A 296 21.06 -12.68 -33.31
CA GLY A 296 19.87 -12.32 -34.09
C GLY A 296 19.28 -11.02 -33.59
N GLN A 297 18.57 -10.32 -34.47
CA GLN A 297 17.75 -9.17 -34.11
C GLN A 297 16.31 -9.51 -34.43
N VAL A 298 15.42 -9.35 -33.45
CA VAL A 298 13.98 -9.45 -33.63
C VAL A 298 13.40 -8.05 -33.54
N LEU A 299 12.93 -7.52 -34.66
CA LEU A 299 12.06 -6.36 -34.65
C LEU A 299 10.64 -6.84 -34.33
N MET A 300 10.22 -6.65 -33.08
CA MET A 300 8.84 -6.86 -32.66
C MET A 300 8.05 -5.61 -33.03
N THR A 301 7.41 -5.65 -34.19
CA THR A 301 6.46 -4.62 -34.61
C THR A 301 5.06 -5.05 -34.20
N GLY A 302 4.40 -4.19 -33.44
CA GLY A 302 2.99 -4.32 -33.17
C GLY A 302 2.13 -4.57 -34.43
N ALA A 303 1.20 -5.53 -34.35
CA ALA A 303 0.51 -6.16 -35.48
C ALA A 303 -0.41 -5.28 -36.35
N THR A 304 -0.31 -3.95 -36.30
CA THR A 304 -1.21 -3.06 -37.04
C THR A 304 -0.46 -2.00 -37.84
N ARG A 305 0.53 -2.44 -38.63
CA ARG A 305 0.94 -1.87 -39.93
C ARG A 305 2.14 -2.62 -40.52
N LEU A 306 2.01 -3.93 -40.72
CA LEU A 306 2.78 -4.58 -41.77
C LEU A 306 2.13 -4.18 -43.10
N ASP A 307 2.60 -3.07 -43.67
CA ASP A 307 2.45 -2.85 -45.11
C ASP A 307 3.00 -4.10 -45.80
N PRO A 308 2.18 -4.87 -46.53
CA PRO A 308 2.63 -6.10 -47.20
C PRO A 308 3.80 -5.86 -48.16
N SER A 309 4.06 -4.60 -48.55
CA SER A 309 5.18 -4.20 -49.40
C SER A 309 6.51 -4.04 -48.64
N ARG A 310 6.53 -4.02 -47.30
CA ARG A 310 7.74 -3.90 -46.46
C ARG A 310 8.08 -5.19 -45.70
N LYS A 311 8.12 -6.33 -46.40
CA LYS A 311 8.80 -7.51 -45.85
C LYS A 311 10.30 -7.23 -45.73
N PRO A 312 10.94 -7.46 -44.56
CA PRO A 312 12.39 -7.42 -44.47
C PRO A 312 12.98 -8.46 -45.42
N SER A 313 13.84 -8.00 -46.32
CA SER A 313 14.56 -8.86 -47.26
C SER A 313 15.51 -9.76 -46.46
N SER A 314 15.42 -11.08 -46.68
CA SER A 314 16.33 -12.08 -46.09
C SER A 314 17.80 -11.96 -46.55
N LYS A 315 18.16 -10.88 -47.27
CA LYS A 315 19.49 -10.70 -47.86
C LYS A 315 20.57 -10.20 -46.89
N ASN A 316 20.24 -9.84 -45.65
CA ASN A 316 21.20 -9.25 -44.70
C ASN A 316 21.55 -10.16 -43.50
N ALA A 317 21.36 -11.48 -43.59
CA ALA A 317 22.04 -12.40 -42.68
C ALA A 317 23.54 -12.40 -43.03
N ARG A 318 24.29 -11.47 -42.44
CA ARG A 318 25.74 -11.36 -42.63
C ARG A 318 26.39 -12.48 -41.81
N ILE A 319 26.67 -13.61 -42.44
CA ILE A 319 27.55 -14.63 -41.89
C ILE A 319 28.95 -14.01 -41.87
N LEU A 320 29.50 -13.75 -40.67
CA LEU A 320 30.90 -13.35 -40.55
C LEU A 320 31.80 -14.51 -41.04
N PRO A 321 32.86 -14.22 -41.81
CA PRO A 321 33.77 -15.25 -42.27
C PRO A 321 34.48 -15.90 -41.08
N GLU A 322 34.63 -17.22 -41.17
CA GLU A 322 35.43 -18.02 -40.24
C GLU A 322 36.89 -17.54 -40.32
N ASN A 323 37.35 -16.82 -39.30
CA ASN A 323 38.76 -16.60 -39.09
C ASN A 323 39.28 -17.58 -38.04
N ILE A 324 40.32 -18.29 -38.46
CA ILE A 324 41.17 -19.28 -37.80
C ILE A 324 41.81 -18.69 -36.54
#